data_AF-A0A3M6YBP4-F1
#
_entry.id   AF-A0A3M6YBP4-F1
#
_cell.length_a   1.000
_cell.length_b   1.000
_cell.length_c   1.000
_cell.angle_alpha   90.00
_cell.angle_beta   90.00
_cell.angle_gamma   90.00
#
_symmetry.space_group_name_H-M   'P 1'
#
loop_
_entity.id
_entity.type
_entity.pdbx_description
1 polymer ?
#
loop_
_entity_poly.entity_id
_entity_poly.type
_entity_poly.pdbx_seq_one_letter_code
_entity_poly.pdbx_strand_id
1 'polypeptide(L)'
;MGVQQAKKYAYTTLITRASYLAGVLILAHTLKKQGSRHPLLVYYTDGLQQDAVRALELEAPKLDIILKPVDLLLPPADVRVQLIAERFGDTWTKLRVFDCVEYDAVCYLDADMAIYRTMDEIFTEAERLPQDWLAANHACVCNLERDPWAPADWREENCAFTPTSHPEALYKPTQQTPDSRPTWHLLNGGMFLYHPSKELWDDMLHCF
;
A
#
# COMPACT_ATOMS: atom_id res chain seq x y z
N MET A 1 -10.72 14.51 -33.51
CA MET A 1 -9.98 14.75 -32.26
C MET A 1 -10.60 13.84 -31.21
N GLY A 2 -9.91 12.77 -30.82
CA GLY A 2 -10.44 11.84 -29.83
C GLY A 2 -10.57 12.56 -28.49
N VAL A 3 -11.72 12.45 -27.83
CA VAL A 3 -11.89 12.90 -26.45
C VAL A 3 -10.95 12.04 -25.62
N GLN A 4 -9.85 12.61 -25.12
CA GLN A 4 -8.98 11.91 -24.20
C GLN A 4 -9.79 11.63 -22.94
N GLN A 5 -10.05 10.34 -22.68
CA GLN A 5 -10.77 9.92 -21.49
C GLN A 5 -9.97 10.39 -20.26
N ALA A 6 -10.65 10.99 -19.29
CA ALA A 6 -10.00 11.44 -18.08
C ALA A 6 -9.44 10.22 -17.33
N LYS A 7 -8.16 10.27 -16.95
CA LYS A 7 -7.53 9.20 -16.17
C LYS A 7 -8.24 9.06 -14.82
N LYS A 8 -8.42 7.82 -14.37
CA LYS A 8 -9.11 7.45 -13.14
C LYS A 8 -8.10 6.87 -12.15
N TYR A 9 -7.94 7.55 -11.02
CA TYR A 9 -7.04 7.12 -9.94
C TYR A 9 -7.80 6.82 -8.66
N ALA A 10 -7.20 6.02 -7.78
CA ALA A 10 -7.72 5.71 -6.46
C ALA A 10 -6.61 5.49 -5.44
N TYR A 11 -6.96 5.71 -4.18
CA TYR A 11 -6.23 5.11 -3.07
C TYR A 11 -6.86 3.77 -2.72
N THR A 12 -6.09 2.87 -2.12
CA THR A 12 -6.62 1.58 -1.67
C THR A 12 -6.04 1.20 -0.31
N THR A 13 -6.82 0.49 0.47
CA THR A 13 -6.42 -0.09 1.76
C THR A 13 -7.13 -1.42 1.98
N LEU A 14 -6.64 -2.24 2.91
CA LEU A 14 -7.23 -3.52 3.29
C LEU A 14 -7.51 -3.56 4.79
N ILE A 15 -8.68 -4.08 5.15
CA ILE A 15 -9.05 -4.40 6.54
C ILE A 15 -9.47 -5.86 6.67
N THR A 16 -8.67 -6.64 7.40
CA THR A 16 -8.95 -8.04 7.72
C THR A 16 -9.40 -8.26 9.16
N ARG A 17 -9.29 -7.23 10.03
CA ARG A 17 -9.64 -7.31 11.45
C ARG A 17 -10.28 -6.01 11.93
N ALA A 18 -11.33 -6.11 12.75
CA ALA A 18 -12.00 -4.92 13.31
C ALA A 18 -11.08 -4.00 14.14
N SER A 19 -9.96 -4.50 14.66
CA SER A 19 -8.97 -3.67 15.37
C SER A 19 -8.37 -2.56 14.48
N TYR A 20 -8.39 -2.73 13.15
CA TYR A 20 -7.92 -1.73 12.19
C TYR A 20 -9.02 -0.77 11.72
N LEU A 21 -10.29 -0.96 12.15
CA LEU A 21 -11.40 -0.11 11.71
C LEU A 21 -11.14 1.37 12.01
N ALA A 22 -10.66 1.70 13.21
CA ALA A 22 -10.33 3.07 13.57
C ALA A 22 -9.26 3.65 12.63
N GLY A 23 -8.26 2.85 12.27
CA GLY A 23 -7.21 3.25 11.34
C GLY A 23 -7.75 3.56 9.94
N VAL A 24 -8.57 2.67 9.37
CA VAL A 24 -9.22 2.91 8.06
C VAL A 24 -10.06 4.18 8.06
N LEU A 25 -10.84 4.41 9.12
CA LEU A 25 -11.67 5.61 9.22
C LEU A 25 -10.83 6.89 9.38
N ILE A 26 -9.72 6.83 10.11
CA ILE A 26 -8.76 7.94 10.22
C ILE A 26 -8.10 8.21 8.86
N LEU A 27 -7.67 7.18 8.15
CA LEU A 27 -7.10 7.29 6.81
C LEU A 27 -8.08 7.97 5.85
N ALA A 28 -9.31 7.45 5.75
CA ALA A 28 -10.35 8.01 4.88
C ALA A 28 -10.71 9.46 5.27
N HIS A 29 -10.88 9.72 6.56
CA HIS A 29 -11.15 11.06 7.07
C HIS A 29 -10.03 12.05 6.72
N THR A 30 -8.77 11.64 6.90
CA THR A 30 -7.62 12.50 6.64
C THR A 30 -7.43 12.76 5.14
N LEU A 31 -7.59 11.74 4.27
CA LEU A 31 -7.61 11.93 2.81
C LEU A 31 -8.66 12.96 2.38
N LYS A 32 -9.90 12.79 2.84
CA LYS A 32 -11.00 13.72 2.55
C LYS A 32 -10.73 15.12 3.08
N LYS A 33 -10.22 15.23 4.31
CA LYS A 33 -9.89 16.51 4.95
C LYS A 33 -8.80 17.27 4.18
N GLN A 34 -7.84 16.57 3.60
CA GLN A 34 -6.79 17.18 2.76
C GLN A 34 -7.23 17.43 1.31
N GLY A 35 -8.51 17.22 0.99
CA GLY A 35 -9.10 17.57 -0.29
C GLY A 35 -8.71 16.64 -1.43
N SER A 36 -8.46 15.35 -1.15
CA SER A 36 -8.23 14.38 -2.21
C SER A 36 -9.45 14.31 -3.15
N ARG A 37 -9.17 14.17 -4.45
CA ARG A 37 -10.17 14.02 -5.51
C ARG A 37 -10.41 12.56 -5.90
N HIS A 38 -9.71 11.64 -5.25
CA HIS A 38 -9.70 10.22 -5.59
C HIS A 38 -10.31 9.41 -4.45
N PRO A 39 -11.20 8.44 -4.76
CA PRO A 39 -11.86 7.65 -3.73
C PRO A 39 -10.86 6.73 -3.03
N LEU A 40 -11.21 6.31 -1.81
CA LEU A 40 -10.51 5.23 -1.11
C LEU A 40 -11.25 3.91 -1.32
N LEU A 41 -10.60 2.96 -2.01
CA LEU A 41 -11.08 1.59 -2.09
C LEU A 41 -10.73 0.87 -0.77
N VAL A 42 -11.73 0.39 -0.06
CA VAL A 42 -11.52 -0.39 1.18
C VAL A 42 -11.87 -1.84 0.90
N TYR A 43 -10.82 -2.65 0.79
CA TYR A 43 -10.93 -4.09 0.64
C TYR A 43 -11.19 -4.74 1.99
N TYR A 44 -12.09 -5.73 2.03
CA TYR A 44 -12.35 -6.50 3.24
C TYR A 44 -12.83 -7.91 2.88
N THR A 45 -12.58 -8.85 3.78
CA THR A 45 -13.02 -10.25 3.63
C THR A 45 -14.33 -10.52 4.36
N ASP A 46 -15.04 -11.57 3.97
CA ASP A 46 -16.22 -12.08 4.69
C ASP A 46 -15.95 -12.44 6.16
N GLY A 47 -14.68 -12.66 6.54
CA GLY A 47 -14.27 -12.86 7.93
C GLY A 47 -14.28 -11.61 8.80
N LEU A 48 -14.47 -10.41 8.24
CA LEU A 48 -14.52 -9.18 9.01
C LEU A 48 -15.80 -9.12 9.87
N GLN A 49 -15.66 -8.74 11.13
CA GLN A 49 -16.80 -8.68 12.04
C GLN A 49 -17.92 -7.78 11.50
N GLN A 50 -19.18 -8.24 11.60
CA GLN A 50 -20.35 -7.56 11.04
C GLN A 50 -20.51 -6.12 11.55
N ASP A 51 -20.21 -5.85 12.82
CA ASP A 51 -20.25 -4.48 13.37
C ASP A 51 -19.23 -3.56 12.69
N ALA A 52 -18.06 -4.07 12.31
CA ALA A 52 -17.05 -3.31 11.57
C ALA A 52 -17.48 -3.07 10.12
N VAL A 53 -18.05 -4.08 9.45
CA VAL A 53 -18.64 -3.91 8.12
C VAL A 53 -19.75 -2.86 8.17
N ARG A 54 -20.63 -2.93 9.18
CA ARG A 54 -21.72 -1.97 9.36
C ARG A 54 -21.22 -0.55 9.58
N ALA A 55 -20.16 -0.38 10.36
CA ALA A 55 -19.53 0.93 10.55
C ALA A 55 -18.95 1.47 9.23
N LEU A 56 -18.28 0.62 8.44
CA LEU A 56 -17.78 1.00 7.12
C LEU A 56 -18.90 1.43 6.17
N GLU A 57 -20.01 0.69 6.11
CA GLU A 57 -21.19 1.06 5.30
C GLU A 57 -21.76 2.44 5.67
N LEU A 58 -21.84 2.74 6.97
CA LEU A 58 -22.38 4.00 7.48
C LEU A 58 -21.47 5.19 7.20
N GLU A 59 -20.15 4.98 7.21
CA GLU A 59 -19.16 6.03 7.00
C GLU A 59 -18.79 6.21 5.52
N ALA A 60 -18.93 5.17 4.70
CA ALA A 60 -18.52 5.20 3.30
C ALA A 60 -19.04 6.39 2.48
N PRO A 61 -20.36 6.71 2.48
CA PRO A 61 -20.86 7.86 1.74
C PRO A 61 -20.36 9.20 2.29
N LYS A 62 -19.95 9.24 3.57
CA LYS A 62 -19.43 10.46 4.22
C LYS A 62 -17.94 10.66 3.95
N LEU A 63 -17.20 9.60 3.65
CA LEU A 63 -15.74 9.62 3.55
C LEU A 63 -15.21 9.31 2.14
N ASP A 64 -16.08 9.20 1.13
CA ASP A 64 -15.71 8.84 -0.25
C ASP A 64 -15.00 7.48 -0.33
N ILE A 65 -15.51 6.52 0.45
CA ILE A 65 -15.03 5.14 0.45
C ILE A 65 -15.87 4.33 -0.54
N ILE A 66 -15.20 3.48 -1.31
CA ILE A 66 -15.81 2.41 -2.10
C ILE A 66 -15.44 1.08 -1.44
N LEU A 67 -16.45 0.39 -0.91
CA LEU A 67 -16.28 -0.90 -0.26
C LEU A 67 -16.09 -2.01 -1.31
N LYS A 68 -15.05 -2.83 -1.14
CA LYS A 68 -14.66 -3.91 -2.04
C LYS A 68 -14.61 -5.24 -1.25
N PRO A 69 -15.73 -5.97 -1.13
CA PRO A 69 -15.69 -7.32 -0.56
C PRO A 69 -14.83 -8.23 -1.45
N VAL A 70 -13.94 -9.01 -0.85
CA VAL A 70 -13.05 -9.94 -1.55
C VAL A 70 -12.89 -11.25 -0.80
N ASP A 71 -12.69 -12.32 -1.55
CA ASP A 71 -12.35 -13.62 -0.95
C ASP A 71 -10.95 -13.57 -0.34
N LEU A 72 -10.77 -14.33 0.74
CA LEU A 72 -9.46 -14.58 1.33
C LEU A 72 -8.52 -15.12 0.25
N LEU A 73 -7.37 -14.48 0.07
CA LEU A 73 -6.32 -15.01 -0.79
C LEU A 73 -5.39 -15.83 0.10
N LEU A 74 -5.31 -17.13 -0.19
CA LEU A 74 -4.41 -18.06 0.46
C LEU A 74 -3.41 -18.61 -0.57
N PRO A 75 -2.17 -18.88 -0.16
CA PRO A 75 -1.20 -19.53 -1.02
C PRO A 75 -1.70 -20.95 -1.37
N PRO A 76 -1.40 -21.48 -2.57
CA PRO A 76 -1.68 -22.87 -2.89
C PRO A 76 -1.07 -23.84 -1.87
N ALA A 77 -1.76 -24.96 -1.64
CA ALA A 77 -1.44 -25.89 -0.56
C ALA A 77 -0.04 -26.54 -0.69
N ASP A 78 0.55 -26.49 -1.88
CA ASP A 78 1.87 -27.02 -2.23
C ASP A 78 3.01 -25.99 -2.07
N VAL A 79 2.69 -24.71 -1.84
CA VAL A 79 3.70 -23.68 -1.55
C VAL A 79 4.07 -23.69 -0.07
N ARG A 80 5.33 -24.03 0.23
CA ARG A 80 5.88 -23.93 1.60
C ARG A 80 6.08 -22.47 1.99
N VAL A 81 5.05 -21.86 2.58
CA VAL A 81 5.17 -20.52 3.17
C VAL A 81 5.82 -20.64 4.56
N GLN A 82 7.04 -20.13 4.70
CA GLN A 82 7.61 -19.87 6.02
C GLN A 82 6.95 -18.61 6.59
N LEU A 83 5.80 -18.79 7.26
CA LEU A 83 5.16 -17.70 7.99
C LEU A 83 6.02 -17.36 9.21
N ILE A 84 6.54 -16.14 9.27
CA ILE A 84 7.29 -15.61 10.44
C ILE A 84 6.40 -15.64 11.71
N ALA A 85 5.07 -15.62 11.53
CA ALA A 85 4.05 -15.84 12.56
C ALA A 85 2.70 -16.21 11.91
N GLU A 86 1.88 -17.01 12.59
CA GLU A 86 0.54 -17.46 12.15
C GLU A 86 -0.40 -16.30 11.76
N ARG A 87 -0.22 -15.12 12.39
CA ARG A 87 -0.96 -13.89 12.07
C ARG A 87 -0.75 -13.36 10.65
N PHE A 88 0.27 -13.84 9.94
CA PHE A 88 0.56 -13.45 8.55
C PHE A 88 -0.10 -14.38 7.52
N GLY A 89 -0.93 -15.35 7.95
CA GLY A 89 -1.69 -16.20 7.04
C GLY A 89 -2.57 -15.40 6.08
N ASP A 90 -3.13 -14.28 6.55
CA ASP A 90 -3.96 -13.38 5.75
C ASP A 90 -3.14 -12.36 4.93
N THR A 91 -1.81 -12.34 5.04
CA THR A 91 -0.95 -11.33 4.39
C THR A 91 -1.11 -11.36 2.88
N TRP A 92 -1.35 -12.53 2.30
CA TRP A 92 -1.62 -12.69 0.87
C TRP A 92 -2.88 -11.96 0.42
N THR A 93 -3.89 -11.82 1.28
CA THR A 93 -5.10 -11.05 0.96
C THR A 93 -4.78 -9.59 0.67
N LYS A 94 -3.65 -9.04 1.16
CA LYS A 94 -3.16 -7.72 0.78
C LYS A 94 -3.00 -7.57 -0.73
N LEU A 95 -2.71 -8.64 -1.46
CA LEU A 95 -2.56 -8.60 -2.90
C LEU A 95 -3.87 -8.35 -3.65
N ARG A 96 -5.04 -8.56 -3.01
CA ARG A 96 -6.35 -8.22 -3.60
C ARG A 96 -6.46 -6.76 -4.02
N VAL A 97 -5.64 -5.88 -3.45
CA VAL A 97 -5.62 -4.47 -3.82
C VAL A 97 -5.24 -4.26 -5.28
N PHE A 98 -4.49 -5.18 -5.90
CA PHE A 98 -4.17 -5.14 -7.33
C PHE A 98 -5.35 -5.48 -8.25
N ASP A 99 -6.43 -6.06 -7.73
CA ASP A 99 -7.68 -6.34 -8.45
C ASP A 99 -8.56 -5.08 -8.52
N CYS A 100 -8.06 -4.08 -9.24
CA CYS A 100 -8.70 -2.78 -9.48
C CYS A 100 -8.41 -2.25 -10.89
N VAL A 101 -8.49 -3.14 -11.89
CA VAL A 101 -8.14 -2.88 -13.29
C VAL A 101 -9.00 -1.79 -13.96
N GLU A 102 -10.05 -1.30 -13.30
CA GLU A 102 -10.82 -0.16 -13.76
C GLU A 102 -10.16 1.20 -13.49
N TYR A 103 -8.98 1.25 -12.86
CA TYR A 103 -8.21 2.45 -12.57
C TYR A 103 -6.89 2.48 -13.37
N ASP A 104 -6.45 3.66 -13.78
CA ASP A 104 -5.21 3.83 -14.54
C ASP A 104 -3.95 3.77 -13.64
N ALA A 105 -4.09 4.19 -12.38
CA ALA A 105 -3.03 4.11 -11.37
C ALA A 105 -3.64 4.10 -9.97
N VAL A 106 -3.02 3.37 -9.06
CA VAL A 106 -3.51 3.17 -7.70
C VAL A 106 -2.39 3.30 -6.69
N CYS A 107 -2.66 4.01 -5.59
CA CYS A 107 -1.73 4.14 -4.46
C CYS A 107 -2.28 3.37 -3.26
N TYR A 108 -1.61 2.28 -2.87
CA TYR A 108 -1.92 1.54 -1.66
C TYR A 108 -1.43 2.30 -0.43
N LEU A 109 -2.23 2.29 0.63
CA LEU A 109 -1.93 2.83 1.95
C LEU A 109 -2.37 1.82 3.02
N ASP A 110 -1.46 1.43 3.92
CA ASP A 110 -1.81 0.59 5.07
C ASP A 110 -2.86 1.29 5.96
N ALA A 111 -3.69 0.48 6.62
CA ALA A 111 -4.78 0.97 7.46
C ALA A 111 -4.30 1.76 8.69
N ASP A 112 -3.01 1.74 9.02
CA ASP A 112 -2.40 2.49 10.12
C ASP A 112 -1.74 3.81 9.70
N MET A 113 -2.05 4.29 8.49
CA MET A 113 -1.57 5.58 7.98
C MET A 113 -2.56 6.74 8.21
N ALA A 114 -2.04 7.96 8.29
CA ALA A 114 -2.82 9.20 8.34
C ALA A 114 -2.21 10.29 7.45
N ILE A 115 -3.06 11.07 6.79
CA ILE A 115 -2.66 12.03 5.76
C ILE A 115 -2.70 13.48 6.28
N TYR A 116 -1.55 14.13 6.33
CA TYR A 116 -1.39 15.46 6.93
C TYR A 116 -1.34 16.62 5.93
N ARG A 117 -1.11 16.31 4.65
CA ARG A 117 -1.17 17.24 3.51
C ARG A 117 -1.79 16.49 2.34
N THR A 118 -2.24 17.21 1.31
CA THR A 118 -2.66 16.55 0.07
C THR A 118 -1.55 15.64 -0.44
N MET A 119 -1.93 14.51 -1.02
CA MET A 119 -1.03 13.49 -1.56
C MET A 119 -1.35 13.18 -3.03
N ASP A 120 -2.34 13.86 -3.63
CA ASP A 120 -2.79 13.60 -5.00
C ASP A 120 -1.68 13.83 -6.03
N GLU A 121 -0.64 14.59 -5.69
CA GLU A 121 0.56 14.73 -6.51
C GLU A 121 1.26 13.40 -6.79
N ILE A 122 1.05 12.36 -5.97
CA ILE A 122 1.62 11.03 -6.18
C ILE A 122 1.27 10.46 -7.57
N PHE A 123 0.08 10.78 -8.09
CA PHE A 123 -0.36 10.31 -9.40
C PHE A 123 0.30 11.03 -10.57
N THR A 124 1.06 12.11 -10.32
CA THR A 124 1.96 12.69 -11.33
C THR A 124 3.19 11.80 -11.54
N GLU A 125 3.63 11.09 -10.50
CA GLU A 125 4.73 10.12 -10.61
C GLU A 125 4.27 8.84 -11.33
N ALA A 126 2.97 8.52 -11.30
CA ALA A 126 2.40 7.40 -12.06
C ALA A 126 2.62 7.56 -13.58
N GLU A 127 2.76 8.79 -14.09
CA GLU A 127 3.02 8.99 -15.52
C GLU A 127 4.45 8.61 -15.93
N ARG A 128 5.37 8.54 -14.96
CA ARG A 128 6.77 8.17 -15.15
C ARG A 128 7.06 6.73 -14.73
N LEU A 129 6.13 6.09 -14.04
CA LEU A 129 6.25 4.72 -13.58
C LEU A 129 6.02 3.77 -14.77
N PRO A 130 6.95 2.85 -15.06
CA PRO A 130 6.69 1.78 -16.03
C PRO A 130 5.49 0.92 -15.59
N GLN A 131 4.76 0.36 -16.55
CA GLN A 131 3.50 -0.36 -16.29
C GLN A 131 3.68 -1.58 -15.38
N ASP A 132 4.84 -2.23 -15.45
CA ASP A 132 5.22 -3.43 -14.73
C ASP A 132 6.02 -3.13 -13.44
N TRP A 133 6.08 -1.87 -13.00
CA TRP A 133 6.88 -1.44 -11.84
C TRP A 133 6.02 -1.01 -10.65
N LEU A 134 6.64 -1.08 -9.48
CA LEU A 134 6.15 -0.51 -8.22
C LEU A 134 7.01 0.69 -7.83
N ALA A 135 6.38 1.81 -7.46
CA ALA A 135 7.05 2.90 -6.76
C ALA A 135 6.71 2.85 -5.28
N ALA A 136 7.72 2.84 -4.41
CA ALA A 136 7.56 2.76 -2.96
C ALA A 136 8.68 3.51 -2.24
N ASN A 137 8.50 3.74 -0.94
CA ASN A 137 9.57 4.26 -0.09
C ASN A 137 10.51 3.13 0.35
N HIS A 138 11.75 3.50 0.68
CA HIS A 138 12.70 2.58 1.34
C HIS A 138 12.13 2.07 2.67
N ALA A 139 12.46 0.84 3.03
CA ALA A 139 12.25 0.34 4.39
C ALA A 139 13.24 1.05 5.33
N CYS A 140 12.73 1.56 6.46
CA CYS A 140 13.61 2.03 7.52
C CYS A 140 14.24 0.81 8.21
N VAL A 141 15.58 0.72 8.14
CA VAL A 141 16.35 -0.35 8.76
C VAL A 141 17.17 0.14 9.95
N CYS A 142 16.85 1.30 10.54
CA CYS A 142 17.65 1.86 11.63
C CYS A 142 17.67 1.01 12.90
N ASN A 143 16.60 0.23 13.14
CA ASN A 143 16.41 -0.62 14.32
C ASN A 143 16.75 0.08 15.65
N LEU A 144 16.19 1.28 15.87
CA LEU A 144 16.54 2.14 17.01
C LEU A 144 16.22 1.48 18.36
N GLU A 145 15.17 0.66 18.40
CA GLU A 145 14.74 -0.10 19.59
C GLU A 145 15.54 -1.40 19.81
N ARG A 146 16.48 -1.73 18.91
CA ARG A 146 17.36 -2.91 18.98
C ARG A 146 16.56 -4.21 19.08
N ASP A 147 15.53 -4.32 18.26
CA ASP A 147 14.69 -5.49 18.17
C ASP A 147 15.51 -6.74 17.81
N PRO A 148 15.40 -7.85 18.56
CA PRO A 148 16.21 -9.05 18.35
C PRO A 148 15.81 -9.85 17.10
N TRP A 149 14.65 -9.57 16.52
CA TRP A 149 14.19 -10.21 15.29
C TRP A 149 14.78 -9.54 14.04
N ALA A 150 15.28 -8.31 14.15
CA ALA A 150 15.82 -7.58 13.01
C ALA A 150 17.19 -8.16 12.61
N PRO A 151 17.48 -8.27 11.29
CA PRO A 151 18.79 -8.67 10.80
C PRO A 151 19.92 -7.81 11.38
N ALA A 152 21.11 -8.39 11.55
CA ALA A 152 22.25 -7.70 12.16
C ALA A 152 22.73 -6.47 11.37
N ASP A 153 22.45 -6.42 10.06
CA ASP A 153 22.75 -5.30 9.17
C ASP A 153 21.67 -4.20 9.19
N TRP A 154 20.55 -4.39 9.90
CA TRP A 154 19.59 -3.34 10.17
C TRP A 154 20.10 -2.43 11.27
N ARG A 155 20.80 -1.39 10.85
CA ARG A 155 21.36 -0.31 11.67
C ARG A 155 21.36 1.01 10.90
N GLU A 156 21.39 2.13 11.61
CA GLU A 156 21.27 3.49 11.06
C GLU A 156 22.23 3.74 9.88
N GLU A 157 23.50 3.37 9.98
CA GLU A 157 24.50 3.50 8.91
C GLU A 157 24.16 2.79 7.58
N ASN A 158 23.25 1.81 7.62
CA ASN A 158 22.79 1.06 6.45
C ASN A 158 21.42 1.52 5.94
N CYS A 159 20.78 2.48 6.60
CA CYS A 159 19.46 2.96 6.21
C CYS A 159 19.53 3.94 5.02
N ALA A 160 18.64 3.77 4.05
CA ALA A 160 18.58 4.64 2.87
C ALA A 160 18.13 6.08 3.19
N PHE A 161 17.56 6.30 4.38
CA PHE A 161 17.20 7.62 4.88
C PHE A 161 18.37 8.37 5.52
N THR A 162 19.44 7.67 5.94
CA THR A 162 20.60 8.27 6.61
C THR A 162 21.32 9.37 5.82
N PRO A 163 21.52 9.27 4.49
CA PRO A 163 22.13 10.36 3.73
C PRO A 163 21.15 11.52 3.41
N THR A 164 19.89 11.45 3.87
CA THR A 164 18.85 12.43 3.52
C THR A 164 18.59 13.39 4.69
N SER A 165 18.23 14.64 4.38
CA SER A 165 17.82 15.61 5.39
C SER A 165 16.73 16.54 4.85
N HIS A 166 15.86 17.02 5.74
CA HIS A 166 14.83 17.99 5.37
C HIS A 166 15.47 19.39 5.14
N PRO A 167 15.06 20.15 4.10
CA PRO A 167 13.98 19.85 3.16
C PRO A 167 14.42 19.12 1.88
N GLU A 168 15.71 18.91 1.65
CA GLU A 168 16.21 18.32 0.39
C GLU A 168 15.63 16.94 0.12
N ALA A 169 15.42 16.13 1.16
CA ALA A 169 14.80 14.81 1.09
C ALA A 169 13.41 14.81 0.43
N LEU A 170 12.69 15.95 0.45
CA LEU A 170 11.37 16.07 -0.19
C LEU A 170 11.44 16.09 -1.72
N TYR A 171 12.57 16.50 -2.30
CA TYR A 171 12.72 16.70 -3.75
C TYR A 171 13.88 15.89 -4.35
N LYS A 172 14.78 15.39 -3.52
CA LYS A 172 15.94 14.57 -3.90
C LYS A 172 16.09 13.37 -2.96
N PRO A 173 15.09 12.46 -2.91
CA PRO A 173 15.20 11.26 -2.09
C PRO A 173 16.29 10.33 -2.63
N THR A 174 16.90 9.53 -1.75
CA THR A 174 17.87 8.50 -2.12
C THR A 174 17.32 7.58 -3.22
N GLN A 175 17.96 7.56 -4.38
CA GLN A 175 17.61 6.67 -5.47
C GLN A 175 18.38 5.36 -5.35
N GLN A 176 17.69 4.25 -5.55
CA GLN A 176 18.30 2.93 -5.63
C GLN A 176 19.02 2.78 -6.97
N THR A 177 20.19 2.14 -6.93
CA THR A 177 20.99 1.75 -8.09
C THR A 177 21.39 0.27 -7.93
N PRO A 178 21.79 -0.43 -9.01
CA PRO A 178 22.26 -1.81 -8.91
C PRO A 178 23.40 -2.01 -7.89
N ASP A 179 24.25 -1.00 -7.70
CA ASP A 179 25.39 -1.03 -6.76
C ASP A 179 25.03 -0.55 -5.34
N SER A 180 23.76 -0.21 -5.10
CA SER A 180 23.30 0.19 -3.76
C SER A 180 23.39 -0.96 -2.77
N ARG A 181 23.53 -0.62 -1.47
CA ARG A 181 23.60 -1.60 -0.38
C ARG A 181 22.37 -2.52 -0.41
N PRO A 182 22.49 -3.80 0.01
CA PRO A 182 21.35 -4.72 0.06
C PRO A 182 20.12 -4.15 0.78
N THR A 183 20.32 -3.42 1.88
CA THR A 183 19.24 -2.77 2.66
C THR A 183 18.50 -1.66 1.91
N TRP A 184 19.10 -1.06 0.87
CA TRP A 184 18.47 -0.01 0.05
C TRP A 184 17.57 -0.58 -1.04
N HIS A 185 17.57 -1.90 -1.25
CA HIS A 185 16.63 -2.58 -2.15
C HIS A 185 15.38 -3.06 -1.39
N LEU A 186 15.30 -2.83 -0.07
CA LEU A 186 14.13 -3.14 0.74
C LEU A 186 13.11 -2.01 0.63
N LEU A 187 11.88 -2.36 0.27
CA LEU A 187 10.76 -1.43 0.23
C LEU A 187 9.93 -1.50 1.52
N ASN A 188 9.38 -0.37 1.94
CA ASN A 188 8.31 -0.34 2.92
C ASN A 188 6.99 -0.71 2.23
N GLY A 189 6.40 -1.84 2.61
CA GLY A 189 5.15 -2.31 1.99
C GLY A 189 3.91 -1.54 2.41
N GLY A 190 4.02 -0.51 3.25
CA GLY A 190 2.87 0.24 3.75
C GLY A 190 2.34 1.29 2.78
N MET A 191 3.15 1.71 1.81
CA MET A 191 2.70 2.57 0.74
C MET A 191 3.41 2.24 -0.57
N PHE A 192 2.64 2.09 -1.64
CA PHE A 192 3.20 1.87 -2.98
C PHE A 192 2.21 2.31 -4.06
N LEU A 193 2.75 2.81 -5.17
CA LEU A 193 2.05 3.25 -6.38
C LEU A 193 2.31 2.24 -7.51
N TYR A 194 1.28 1.91 -8.27
CA TYR A 194 1.34 0.94 -9.36
C TYR A 194 0.24 1.17 -10.41
N HIS A 195 0.39 0.48 -11.54
CA HIS A 195 -0.64 0.36 -12.58
C HIS A 195 -1.31 -1.01 -12.47
N PRO A 196 -2.58 -1.10 -12.07
CA PRO A 196 -3.28 -2.38 -12.06
C PRO A 196 -3.51 -2.85 -13.50
N SER A 197 -3.23 -4.11 -13.76
CA SER A 197 -3.56 -4.75 -15.03
C SER A 197 -3.97 -6.19 -14.79
N LYS A 198 -4.79 -6.72 -15.71
CA LYS A 198 -5.18 -8.12 -15.64
C LYS A 198 -3.97 -9.05 -15.77
N GLU A 199 -3.01 -8.70 -16.63
CA GLU A 199 -1.76 -9.44 -16.81
C GLU A 199 -0.96 -9.50 -15.51
N LEU A 200 -0.75 -8.36 -14.84
CA LEU A 200 -0.07 -8.31 -13.54
C LEU A 200 -0.80 -9.16 -12.48
N TRP A 201 -2.13 -9.07 -12.43
CA TRP A 201 -2.91 -9.86 -11.49
C TRP A 201 -2.81 -11.37 -11.76
N ASP A 202 -2.93 -11.78 -13.02
CA ASP A 202 -2.81 -13.18 -13.44
C ASP A 202 -1.39 -13.72 -13.18
N ASP A 203 -0.35 -12.93 -13.46
CA ASP A 203 1.06 -13.27 -13.20
C ASP A 203 1.36 -13.40 -11.70
N MET A 204 0.80 -12.50 -10.89
CA MET A 204 0.87 -12.60 -9.43
C MET A 204 0.25 -13.91 -8.96
N LEU A 205 -0.96 -14.23 -9.43
CA LEU A 205 -1.64 -15.48 -9.10
C LEU A 205 -0.94 -16.74 -9.62
N HIS A 206 -0.05 -16.62 -10.62
CA HIS A 206 0.76 -17.73 -11.12
C HIS A 206 2.08 -17.92 -10.34
N CYS A 207 2.64 -16.83 -9.82
CA CYS A 207 3.80 -16.88 -8.92
C CYS A 207 3.45 -17.47 -7.54
N PHE A 208 2.16 -17.49 -7.19
CA PHE A 208 1.61 -18.23 -6.06
C PHE A 208 1.12 -19.59 -6.51
#